data_AF-A0A2U1QQ35-F1
#
_entry.id   AF-A0A2U1QQ35-F1
#
_cell.length_a   1.000
_cell.length_b   1.000
_cell.length_c   1.000
_cell.angle_alpha   90.00
_cell.angle_beta   90.00
_cell.angle_gamma   90.00
#
_symmetry.space_group_name_H-M   'P 1'
#
loop_
_entity.id
_entity.type
_entity.pdbx_description
1 polymer ?
#
loop_
_entity_poly.entity_id
_entity_poly.type
_entity_poly.pdbx_seq_one_letter_code
_entity_poly.pdbx_strand_id
1 'polypeptide(L)'
;MDVIYYYCYLFYKKILKEDEPHALTVWAIGFGEGFLTSVIVDILLIRFFCIKMDKWLMIGVGLAFLLFNYLYFFKSGRGKRIVVSKPTFFGNKKISALLTIIFFIFLISSMFWGAIYSKYLLRIYCKWVVSCCWTVSF
;
A
#
# COMPACT_ATOMS: atom_id res chain seq x y z
N MET A 1 -6.99 10.25 4.09
CA MET A 1 -7.71 9.19 3.35
C MET A 1 -8.81 9.73 2.46
N ASP A 2 -9.70 10.58 2.97
CA ASP A 2 -10.88 11.05 2.21
C ASP A 2 -10.55 11.74 0.89
N VAL A 3 -9.51 12.58 0.84
CA VAL A 3 -9.07 13.23 -0.40
C VAL A 3 -8.49 12.21 -1.39
N ILE A 4 -7.61 11.32 -0.93
CA ILE A 4 -7.02 10.26 -1.76
C ILE A 4 -8.14 9.38 -2.35
N TYR A 5 -9.09 8.97 -1.51
CA TYR A 5 -10.27 8.22 -1.92
C TYR A 5 -11.08 8.93 -3.00
N TYR A 6 -11.35 10.23 -2.83
CA TYR A 6 -12.09 11.03 -3.79
C TYR A 6 -11.38 11.12 -5.16
N TYR A 7 -10.08 11.34 -5.18
CA TYR A 7 -9.32 11.43 -6.44
C TYR A 7 -9.16 10.07 -7.12
N CYS A 8 -8.96 8.97 -6.37
CA CYS A 8 -9.02 7.63 -6.93
C CYS A 8 -10.38 7.35 -7.53
N TYR A 9 -11.46 7.67 -6.81
CA TYR A 9 -12.82 7.47 -7.28
C TYR A 9 -13.07 8.22 -8.60
N LEU A 10 -12.57 9.45 -8.67
CA LEU A 10 -12.67 10.28 -9.86
C LEU A 10 -11.84 9.74 -11.04
N PHE A 11 -10.68 9.14 -10.76
CA PHE A 11 -9.87 8.43 -11.74
C PHE A 11 -10.62 7.21 -12.31
N TYR A 12 -11.09 6.30 -11.45
CA TYR A 12 -11.83 5.11 -11.88
C TYR A 12 -13.13 5.46 -12.63
N LYS A 13 -13.87 6.47 -12.16
CA LYS A 13 -15.11 6.90 -12.81
C LYS A 13 -14.91 7.58 -14.15
N LYS A 14 -13.90 8.45 -14.29
CA LYS A 14 -13.71 9.24 -15.52
C LYS A 14 -12.88 8.55 -16.58
N ILE A 15 -11.85 7.81 -16.17
CA ILE A 15 -10.88 7.23 -17.10
C ILE A 15 -11.26 5.79 -17.43
N LEU A 16 -11.63 4.99 -16.43
CA LEU A 16 -12.01 3.58 -16.63
C LEU A 16 -13.51 3.37 -16.86
N LYS A 17 -14.37 4.36 -16.57
CA LYS A 17 -15.84 4.31 -16.75
C LYS A 17 -16.49 3.06 -16.12
N GLU A 18 -15.99 2.64 -14.98
CA GLU A 18 -16.50 1.47 -14.24
C GLU A 18 -17.87 1.75 -13.62
N ASP A 19 -18.72 0.71 -13.58
CA ASP A 19 -20.07 0.76 -13.00
C ASP A 19 -20.05 0.82 -11.46
N GLU A 20 -19.04 0.22 -10.81
CA GLU A 20 -18.90 0.18 -9.35
C GLU A 20 -17.57 0.79 -8.82
N PRO A 21 -17.36 2.10 -9.01
CA PRO A 21 -16.09 2.76 -8.68
C PRO A 21 -15.75 2.79 -7.18
N HIS A 22 -16.72 2.50 -6.30
CA HIS A 22 -16.54 2.50 -4.85
C HIS A 22 -15.80 1.27 -4.32
N ALA A 23 -16.09 0.07 -4.84
CA ALA A 23 -15.42 -1.14 -4.40
C ALA A 23 -13.97 -1.16 -4.90
N LEU A 24 -13.77 -0.82 -6.17
CA LEU A 24 -12.47 -0.81 -6.83
C LEU A 24 -11.50 0.19 -6.17
N THR A 25 -11.99 1.36 -5.76
CA THR A 25 -11.17 2.34 -5.02
C THR A 25 -10.71 1.83 -3.67
N VAL A 26 -11.62 1.21 -2.90
CA VAL A 26 -11.28 0.62 -1.58
C VAL A 26 -10.21 -0.46 -1.75
N TRP A 27 -10.35 -1.29 -2.78
CA TRP A 27 -9.40 -2.37 -3.05
C TRP A 27 -8.04 -1.84 -3.48
N ALA A 28 -8.00 -0.90 -4.42
CA ALA A 28 -6.74 -0.32 -4.90
C ALA A 28 -5.97 0.38 -3.78
N ILE A 29 -6.66 1.14 -2.93
CA ILE A 29 -6.05 1.81 -1.78
C ILE A 29 -5.59 0.76 -0.76
N GLY A 30 -6.43 -0.23 -0.45
CA GLY A 30 -6.09 -1.30 0.50
C GLY A 30 -4.88 -2.12 0.06
N PHE A 31 -4.78 -2.48 -1.23
CA PHE A 31 -3.61 -3.15 -1.77
C PHE A 31 -2.37 -2.26 -1.69
N GLY A 32 -2.46 -1.00 -2.11
CA GLY A 32 -1.34 -0.06 -2.04
C GLY A 32 -0.78 0.09 -0.63
N GLU A 33 -1.65 0.34 0.35
CA GLU A 33 -1.26 0.49 1.75
C GLU A 33 -0.71 -0.81 2.36
N GLY A 34 -1.31 -1.95 2.01
CA GLY A 34 -0.87 -3.26 2.46
C GLY A 34 0.55 -3.58 1.98
N PHE A 35 0.86 -3.30 0.71
CA PHE A 35 2.22 -3.49 0.16
C PHE A 35 3.22 -2.55 0.82
N LEU A 36 2.90 -1.27 0.94
CA LEU A 36 3.78 -0.29 1.57
C LEU A 36 4.10 -0.69 3.02
N THR A 37 3.09 -1.08 3.79
CA THR A 37 3.29 -1.51 5.18
C THR A 37 4.09 -2.81 5.26
N SER A 38 3.86 -3.75 4.34
CA SER A 38 4.63 -5.00 4.27
C SER A 38 6.12 -4.75 4.04
N VAL A 39 6.47 -3.79 3.18
CA VAL A 39 7.88 -3.41 2.94
C VAL A 39 8.50 -2.78 4.19
N ILE A 40 7.76 -1.89 4.89
CA ILE A 40 8.24 -1.28 6.13
C ILE A 40 8.49 -2.34 7.20
N VAL A 41 7.54 -3.27 7.39
CA VAL A 41 7.67 -4.35 8.37
C VAL A 41 8.86 -5.25 8.05
N ASP A 42 9.06 -5.62 6.78
CA ASP A 42 10.21 -6.44 6.37
C ASP A 42 11.54 -5.71 6.65
N ILE A 43 11.64 -4.41 6.36
CA ILE A 43 12.81 -3.59 6.69
C ILE A 43 13.08 -3.58 8.21
N LEU A 44 12.04 -3.41 9.03
CA LEU A 44 12.16 -3.42 10.49
C LEU A 44 12.59 -4.80 11.02
N LEU A 45 11.99 -5.88 10.51
CA LEU A 45 12.33 -7.25 10.89
C LEU A 45 13.78 -7.59 10.55
N ILE A 46 14.25 -7.21 9.36
CA ILE A 46 15.64 -7.42 8.96
C ILE A 46 16.59 -6.60 9.85
N ARG A 47 16.23 -5.36 10.20
CA ARG A 47 17.08 -4.47 11.00
C ARG A 47 17.24 -4.93 12.45
N PHE A 48 16.16 -5.43 13.07
CA PHE A 48 16.18 -5.82 14.49
C PHE A 48 16.48 -7.30 14.72
N PHE A 49 15.93 -8.18 13.88
CA PHE A 49 15.95 -9.63 14.10
C PHE A 49 16.72 -10.41 13.02
N CYS A 50 17.15 -9.77 11.93
CA CYS A 50 17.82 -10.45 10.82
C CYS A 50 17.00 -11.57 10.15
N ILE A 51 15.67 -11.53 10.32
CA ILE A 51 14.74 -12.50 9.75
C ILE A 51 14.07 -11.87 8.53
N LYS A 52 13.99 -12.64 7.44
CA LYS A 52 13.21 -12.24 6.27
C LYS A 52 11.75 -12.57 6.50
N MET A 53 10.85 -11.64 6.16
CA MET A 53 9.43 -11.89 6.28
C MET A 53 8.96 -13.00 5.34
N ASP A 54 8.17 -13.93 5.87
CA ASP A 54 7.58 -15.01 5.08
C ASP A 54 6.47 -14.48 4.16
N LYS A 55 6.27 -15.16 3.02
CA LYS A 55 5.24 -14.78 2.02
C LYS A 55 3.83 -14.83 2.62
N TRP A 56 3.54 -15.77 3.52
CA TRP A 56 2.24 -15.91 4.17
C TRP A 56 1.93 -14.73 5.09
N LEU A 57 2.95 -14.20 5.79
CA LEU A 57 2.81 -13.00 6.62
C LEU A 57 2.51 -11.76 5.77
N MET A 58 3.17 -11.63 4.62
CA MET A 58 2.91 -10.54 3.67
C MET A 58 1.45 -10.55 3.19
N ILE A 59 0.93 -11.72 2.84
CA ILE A 59 -0.48 -11.89 2.46
C ILE A 59 -1.40 -11.54 3.64
N GLY A 60 -1.06 -11.98 4.86
CA GLY A 60 -1.82 -11.67 6.07
C GLY A 60 -1.93 -10.18 6.35
N VAL A 61 -0.83 -9.43 6.23
CA VAL A 61 -0.82 -7.96 6.38
C VAL A 61 -1.68 -7.30 5.29
N GLY A 62 -1.54 -7.73 4.04
CA GLY A 62 -2.37 -7.23 2.94
C GLY A 62 -3.86 -7.45 3.18
N LEU A 63 -4.25 -8.65 3.62
CA LEU A 63 -5.64 -9.00 3.91
C LEU A 63 -6.20 -8.17 5.07
N ALA A 64 -5.40 -7.95 6.12
CA ALA A 64 -5.79 -7.14 7.27
C ALA A 64 -6.07 -5.68 6.87
N PHE A 65 -5.22 -5.08 6.03
CA PHE A 65 -5.43 -3.72 5.52
C PHE A 65 -6.64 -3.62 4.59
N LEU A 66 -6.89 -4.66 3.78
CA LEU A 66 -8.07 -4.72 2.91
C LEU A 66 -9.36 -4.82 3.74
N LEU A 67 -9.38 -5.68 4.77
CA LEU A 67 -10.48 -5.79 5.74
C LEU A 67 -10.70 -4.48 6.50
N PHE A 68 -9.62 -3.84 6.97
CA PHE A 68 -9.71 -2.57 7.66
C PHE A 68 -10.31 -1.48 6.77
N ASN A 69 -9.82 -1.34 5.53
CA ASN A 69 -10.37 -0.39 4.56
C ASN A 69 -11.82 -0.71 4.19
N TYR A 70 -12.16 -1.99 4.01
CA TYR A 70 -13.54 -2.41 3.76
C TYR A 70 -14.46 -1.99 4.91
N LEU A 71 -14.10 -2.31 6.16
CA LEU A 71 -14.88 -1.91 7.33
C LEU A 71 -14.97 -0.39 7.46
N TYR A 72 -13.87 0.33 7.22
CA TYR A 72 -13.83 1.79 7.33
C TYR A 72 -14.74 2.49 6.28
N PHE A 73 -14.72 2.04 5.02
CA PHE A 73 -15.46 2.70 3.94
C PHE A 73 -16.88 2.17 3.72
N PHE A 74 -17.10 0.85 3.76
CA PHE A 74 -18.41 0.23 3.56
C PHE A 74 -19.29 0.34 4.81
N LYS A 75 -18.80 -0.09 5.99
CA LYS A 75 -19.62 -0.12 7.22
C LYS A 75 -19.98 1.29 7.71
N SER A 76 -19.13 2.28 7.45
CA SER A 76 -19.35 3.67 7.89
C SER A 76 -20.15 4.53 6.90
N GLY A 77 -20.47 4.00 5.71
CA GLY A 77 -21.10 4.78 4.62
C GLY A 77 -20.29 6.01 4.18
N ARG A 78 -19.03 6.11 4.60
CA ARG A 78 -18.15 7.26 4.40
C ARG A 78 -17.82 7.47 2.93
N GLY A 79 -17.67 6.40 2.16
CA GLY A 79 -17.38 6.49 0.72
C GLY A 79 -18.42 7.35 -0.04
N LYS A 80 -19.71 7.20 0.29
CA LYS A 80 -20.78 8.02 -0.32
C LYS A 80 -20.71 9.48 0.15
N ARG A 81 -20.48 9.73 1.44
CA ARG A 81 -20.32 11.10 1.98
C ARG A 81 -19.14 11.84 1.37
N ILE A 82 -18.02 11.16 1.17
CA ILE A 82 -16.79 11.74 0.60
C ILE A 82 -17.01 12.20 -0.85
N VAL A 83 -17.78 11.45 -1.65
CA VAL A 83 -18.11 11.86 -3.03
C VAL A 83 -18.99 13.11 -3.05
N VAL A 84 -19.92 13.23 -2.10
CA VAL A 84 -20.79 14.41 -1.99
C VAL A 84 -20.02 15.63 -1.48
N SER A 85 -19.15 15.45 -0.48
CA SER A 85 -18.41 16.55 0.15
C SER A 85 -17.28 17.11 -0.71
N LYS A 86 -16.83 16.40 -1.74
CA LYS A 86 -15.73 16.79 -2.66
C LYS A 86 -14.54 17.41 -1.90
N PRO A 87 -13.93 16.68 -0.95
CA PRO A 87 -12.93 17.25 -0.08
C PRO A 87 -11.70 17.66 -0.90
N THR A 88 -11.24 18.89 -0.67
CA THR A 88 -9.99 19.42 -1.23
C THR A 88 -8.99 19.61 -0.09
N PHE A 89 -7.75 19.17 -0.31
CA PHE A 89 -6.62 19.62 0.51
C PHE A 89 -6.42 21.13 0.29
N PHE A 90 -6.40 21.90 1.38
CA PHE A 90 -6.08 23.34 1.40
C PHE A 90 -6.94 24.20 0.46
N GLY A 91 -8.19 23.81 0.18
CA GLY A 91 -9.11 24.59 -0.67
C GLY A 91 -8.75 24.62 -2.16
N ASN A 92 -7.63 24.01 -2.58
CA ASN A 92 -7.17 24.04 -3.96
C ASN A 92 -7.20 22.66 -4.63
N LYS A 93 -8.00 22.55 -5.69
CA LYS A 93 -8.19 21.31 -6.46
C LYS A 93 -6.92 20.81 -7.14
N LYS A 94 -6.00 21.72 -7.54
CA LYS A 94 -4.76 21.35 -8.24
C LYS A 94 -3.73 20.74 -7.29
N ILE A 95 -3.53 21.36 -6.13
CA ILE A 95 -2.58 20.90 -5.10
C ILE A 95 -2.98 19.52 -4.59
N SER A 96 -4.27 19.34 -4.32
CA SER A 96 -4.82 18.07 -3.88
C SER A 96 -4.55 16.93 -4.87
N ALA A 97 -4.78 17.18 -6.17
CA ALA A 97 -4.51 16.22 -7.23
C ALA A 97 -3.02 15.89 -7.33
N LEU A 98 -2.15 16.90 -7.29
CA LEU A 98 -0.70 16.72 -7.33
C LEU A 98 -0.22 15.86 -6.16
N LEU A 99 -0.71 16.12 -4.95
CA LEU A 99 -0.36 15.35 -3.75
C LEU A 99 -0.77 13.88 -3.89
N THR A 100 -1.96 13.62 -4.42
CA THR A 100 -2.42 12.25 -4.67
C THR A 100 -1.58 11.55 -5.73
N ILE A 101 -1.17 12.23 -6.80
CA ILE A 101 -0.30 11.65 -7.83
C ILE A 101 1.06 11.30 -7.25
N ILE A 102 1.66 12.19 -6.46
CA ILE A 102 2.93 11.94 -5.77
C ILE A 102 2.81 10.73 -4.84
N PHE A 103 1.72 10.64 -4.08
CA PHE A 103 1.46 9.49 -3.22
C PHE A 103 1.34 8.17 -4.01
N PHE A 104 0.67 8.17 -5.16
CA PHE A 104 0.60 6.99 -6.02
C PHE A 104 1.94 6.60 -6.64
N ILE A 105 2.73 7.58 -7.08
CA ILE A 105 4.09 7.34 -7.59
C ILE A 105 4.95 6.71 -6.49
N PHE A 106 4.85 7.21 -5.26
CA PHE A 106 5.55 6.65 -4.12
C PHE A 106 5.11 5.21 -3.81
N LEU A 107 3.81 4.93 -3.84
CA LEU A 107 3.27 3.57 -3.68
C LEU A 107 3.81 2.61 -4.74
N ILE A 108 3.75 2.98 -6.01
CA ILE A 108 4.24 2.15 -7.12
C ILE A 108 5.75 1.94 -7.00
N SER A 109 6.51 2.99 -6.68
CA SER A 109 7.95 2.89 -6.45
C SER A 109 8.28 1.91 -5.33
N SER A 110 7.53 1.93 -4.22
CA SER A 110 7.73 1.00 -3.10
C SER A 110 7.52 -0.46 -3.48
N MET A 111 6.60 -0.76 -4.42
CA MET A 111 6.38 -2.12 -4.93
C MET A 111 7.60 -2.69 -5.65
N PHE A 112 8.28 -1.90 -6.48
CA PHE A 112 9.46 -2.37 -7.20
C PHE A 112 10.69 -2.48 -6.32
N TRP A 113 10.86 -1.52 -5.39
CA TRP A 113 12.06 -1.45 -4.56
C TRP A 113 12.05 -2.35 -3.33
N GLY A 114 10.88 -2.76 -2.82
CA GLY A 114 10.77 -3.59 -1.62
C GLY A 114 11.64 -4.85 -1.67
N ALA A 115 11.52 -5.65 -2.74
CA ALA A 115 12.28 -6.90 -2.88
C ALA A 115 13.81 -6.70 -3.01
N ILE A 116 14.24 -5.55 -3.55
CA ILE A 116 15.65 -5.20 -3.74
C ILE A 116 16.23 -4.75 -2.40
N TYR A 117 15.52 -3.90 -1.65
CA TYR A 117 15.96 -3.42 -0.35
C TYR A 117 16.11 -4.55 0.66
N SER A 118 15.17 -5.48 0.72
CA SER A 118 15.24 -6.61 1.65
C SER A 118 16.48 -7.47 1.41
N LYS A 119 16.82 -7.76 0.13
CA LYS A 119 18.04 -8.49 -0.22
C LYS A 119 19.32 -7.71 0.12
N TYR A 120 19.31 -6.41 -0.13
CA TYR A 120 20.45 -5.54 0.16
C TYR A 120 20.72 -5.44 1.67
N LEU A 121 19.66 -5.22 2.46
CA LEU A 121 19.73 -5.12 3.92
C LEU A 121 20.16 -6.43 4.57
N LEU A 122 19.63 -7.58 4.12
CA LEU A 122 20.08 -8.89 4.60
C LEU A 122 21.58 -9.12 4.37
N ARG A 123 22.11 -8.68 3.22
CA ARG A 123 23.54 -8.83 2.91
C ARG A 123 24.43 -7.96 3.80
N ILE A 124 23.98 -6.78 4.21
CA ILE A 124 24.75 -5.82 5.00
C ILE A 124 24.69 -6.15 6.49
N TYR A 125 23.48 -6.33 7.01
CA TYR A 125 23.26 -6.48 8.45
C TYR A 125 23.37 -7.93 8.92
N CYS A 126 23.09 -8.90 8.05
CA CYS A 126 22.96 -10.31 8.42
C CYS A 126 23.94 -11.20 7.64
N LYS A 127 25.22 -10.81 7.63
CA LYS A 127 26.31 -11.50 6.92
C LYS A 127 26.39 -13.00 7.25
N TRP A 128 26.06 -13.38 8.49
CA TRP A 128 26.11 -14.76 8.98
C TRP A 128 24.97 -15.66 8.49
N VAL A 129 23.78 -15.11 8.22
CA VAL A 129 22.60 -15.90 7.78
C VAL A 129 22.74 -16.32 6.31
N VAL A 130 23.36 -15.47 5.47
CA VAL A 130 23.56 -15.77 4.05
C VAL A 130 24.54 -16.92 3.84
N SER A 131 25.52 -17.11 4.73
CA SER A 131 26.43 -18.28 4.68
C SER A 131 25.77 -19.60 5.07
N CYS A 132 24.74 -19.60 5.92
CA CYS A 132 24.03 -20.83 6.30
C CYS A 132 22.98 -21.27 5.27
N CYS A 133 22.42 -20.34 4.48
CA CYS A 133 21.32 -20.65 3.57
C CYS A 133 21.77 -21.04 2.14
N TRP A 134 23.08 -21.18 1.90
CA TRP A 134 23.62 -21.76 0.65
C TRP A 134 23.80 -23.29 0.71
N THR A 135 23.52 -23.95 1.84
CA THR A 135 23.72 -25.40 2.00
C THR A 135 22.46 -26.25 1.87
N VAL A 136 21.24 -25.69 1.81
CA VAL A 136 20.01 -26.47 1.62
C VAL A 136 19.01 -25.70 0.77
N SER A 137 19.07 -25.87 -0.54
CA SER A 137 17.93 -25.75 -1.47
C SER A 137 18.37 -26.22 -2.87
N PHE A 138 18.39 -27.53 -3.06
CA PHE A 138 18.00 -28.21 -4.29
C PHE A 138 17.06 -29.34 -3.91
#